data_AF-F3GJA9-F1
#
_entry.id   AF-F3GJA9-F1
#
_cell.length_a   1.000
_cell.length_b   1.000
_cell.length_c   1.000
_cell.angle_alpha   90.00
_cell.angle_beta   90.00
_cell.angle_gamma   90.00
#
_symmetry.space_group_name_H-M   'P 1'
#
loop_
_entity.id
_entity.type
_entity.pdbx_description
1 polymer ?
#
loop_
_entity_poly.entity_id
_entity_poly.type
_entity_poly.pdbx_seq_one_letter_code
_entity_poly.pdbx_strand_id
1 'polypeptide(L)'
;MKSCEVNFDGLVGPTHNYGGLSYGNVASQSNSQQSANPREAALQGLAKMKALMDLGFTQGVLAPQERPDVSGLRRLGFTGSDEQVIEKAARQDMPLLVASCSASSMWVANAATVSPSADTADGRVHFTAANLNCKYHRSIEHPTTTRVLGAMFADAKHFAHHPALPPVAQFGDEGAANHTRFCRDYGEAGVEFFVFGRSAFDTRYPAPQKYPARQTLEAS
;
A
#
# COMPACT_ATOMS: atom_id res chain seq x y z
N MET A 1 -16.70 -25.56 -1.42
CA MET A 1 -17.19 -24.24 -0.94
C MET A 1 -17.33 -23.32 -2.13
N LYS A 2 -18.23 -22.34 -2.09
CA LYS A 2 -18.35 -21.32 -3.14
C LYS A 2 -17.34 -20.21 -2.85
N SER A 3 -16.43 -19.92 -3.78
CA SER A 3 -15.50 -18.79 -3.67
C SER A 3 -16.18 -17.50 -4.08
N CYS A 4 -15.76 -16.38 -3.49
CA CYS A 4 -16.22 -15.04 -3.87
C CYS A 4 -15.07 -14.05 -3.75
N GLU A 5 -15.17 -12.95 -4.50
CA GLU A 5 -14.31 -11.80 -4.30
C GLU A 5 -14.76 -11.02 -3.06
N VAL A 6 -13.79 -10.61 -2.25
CA VAL A 6 -14.01 -9.79 -1.06
C VAL A 6 -13.21 -8.52 -1.21
N ASN A 7 -13.89 -7.38 -1.17
CA ASN A 7 -13.25 -6.08 -1.18
C ASN A 7 -12.72 -5.78 0.21
N PHE A 8 -11.43 -5.48 0.33
CA PHE A 8 -10.85 -4.98 1.57
C PHE A 8 -10.43 -3.53 1.36
N ASP A 9 -11.01 -2.63 2.13
CA ASP A 9 -10.81 -1.19 2.00
C ASP A 9 -9.94 -0.62 3.11
N GLY A 10 -9.13 0.40 2.81
CA GLY A 10 -8.35 1.10 3.83
C GLY A 10 -9.18 2.19 4.51
N LEU A 11 -9.31 2.11 5.83
CA LEU A 11 -9.87 3.21 6.61
C LEU A 11 -8.87 4.38 6.63
N VAL A 12 -9.35 5.58 6.28
CA VAL A 12 -8.52 6.79 6.24
C VAL A 12 -8.05 7.15 7.65
N GLY A 13 -6.74 7.34 7.81
CA GLY A 13 -6.12 7.68 9.09
C GLY A 13 -6.34 9.13 9.53
N PRO A 14 -6.21 9.43 10.83
CA PRO A 14 -6.47 10.77 11.38
C PRO A 14 -5.44 11.82 10.94
N THR A 15 -4.29 11.40 10.42
CA THR A 15 -3.22 12.29 9.93
C THR A 15 -3.32 12.57 8.43
N HIS A 16 -4.47 12.26 7.79
CA HIS A 16 -4.69 12.54 6.37
C HIS A 16 -4.38 14.00 6.03
N ASN A 17 -3.48 14.20 5.06
CA ASN A 17 -2.98 15.50 4.65
C ASN A 17 -2.61 15.50 3.16
N TYR A 18 -2.46 16.70 2.58
CA TYR A 18 -1.98 16.88 1.21
C TYR A 18 -0.51 17.33 1.19
N GLY A 19 0.41 16.41 1.47
CA GLY A 19 1.85 16.70 1.54
C GLY A 19 2.59 16.82 0.20
N GLY A 20 1.95 16.62 -0.96
CA GLY A 20 2.62 16.72 -2.27
C GLY A 20 3.73 15.69 -2.53
N LEU A 21 3.73 14.58 -1.79
CA LEU A 21 4.88 13.69 -1.60
C LEU A 21 5.18 12.73 -2.77
N SER A 22 4.33 12.70 -3.79
CA SER A 22 4.39 11.70 -4.87
C SER A 22 4.65 12.32 -6.24
N TYR A 23 5.92 12.62 -6.58
CA TYR A 23 6.29 13.00 -7.94
C TYR A 23 5.84 11.93 -8.96
N GLY A 24 5.10 12.34 -9.98
CA GLY A 24 4.42 11.47 -10.94
C GLY A 24 2.95 11.17 -10.63
N ASN A 25 2.47 11.50 -9.43
CA ASN A 25 1.04 11.58 -9.13
C ASN A 25 0.60 13.05 -9.21
N VAL A 26 0.01 13.43 -10.35
CA VAL A 26 -0.40 14.82 -10.63
C VAL A 26 -1.35 15.35 -9.56
N ALA A 27 -2.32 14.54 -9.09
CA ALA A 27 -3.27 14.95 -8.06
C ALA A 27 -2.59 15.22 -6.71
N SER A 28 -1.57 14.43 -6.35
CA SER A 28 -0.78 14.69 -5.14
C SER A 28 -0.05 16.04 -5.24
N GLN A 29 0.55 16.34 -6.39
CA GLN A 29 1.30 17.57 -6.60
C GLN A 29 0.38 18.80 -6.66
N SER A 30 -0.75 18.72 -7.37
CA SER A 30 -1.66 19.85 -7.57
C SER A 30 -2.41 20.26 -6.30
N ASN A 31 -2.62 19.33 -5.36
CA ASN A 31 -3.31 19.61 -4.09
C ASN A 31 -2.37 19.85 -2.92
N SER A 32 -1.05 19.92 -3.18
CA SER A 32 -0.05 20.13 -2.14
C SER A 32 -0.39 21.38 -1.30
N GLN A 33 -0.24 21.26 0.03
CA GLN A 33 -0.49 22.30 1.03
C GLN A 33 -1.95 22.76 1.16
N GLN A 34 -2.91 22.11 0.50
CA GLN A 34 -4.32 22.35 0.79
C GLN A 34 -4.71 21.83 2.18
N SER A 35 -5.74 22.42 2.76
CA SER A 35 -6.31 21.93 4.02
C SER A 35 -7.06 20.62 3.78
N ALA A 36 -6.74 19.59 4.56
CA ALA A 36 -7.42 18.30 4.53
C ALA A 36 -8.49 18.22 5.63
N ASN A 37 -9.49 17.37 5.43
CA ASN A 37 -10.48 17.02 6.44
C ASN A 37 -10.46 15.49 6.69
N PRO A 38 -9.61 15.00 7.62
CA PRO A 38 -9.44 13.56 7.86
C PRO A 38 -10.74 12.84 8.22
N ARG A 39 -11.61 13.49 9.00
CA ARG A 39 -12.90 12.92 9.41
C ARG A 39 -13.81 12.75 8.20
N GLU A 40 -13.93 13.77 7.36
CA GLU A 40 -14.74 13.71 6.16
C GLU A 40 -14.21 12.64 5.19
N ALA A 41 -12.89 12.56 4.98
CA ALA A 41 -12.28 11.54 4.14
C ALA A 41 -12.57 10.11 4.64
N ALA A 42 -12.53 9.88 5.95
CA ALA A 42 -12.91 8.60 6.55
C ALA A 42 -14.40 8.30 6.36
N LEU A 43 -15.28 9.28 6.55
CA LEU A 43 -16.73 9.11 6.35
C LEU A 43 -17.08 8.80 4.89
N GLN A 44 -16.41 9.45 3.93
CA GLN A 44 -16.59 9.16 2.50
C GLN A 44 -16.18 7.72 2.16
N GLY A 45 -15.04 7.25 2.68
CA GLY A 45 -14.60 5.86 2.52
C GLY A 45 -15.60 4.87 3.12
N LEU A 46 -16.06 5.11 4.34
CA LEU A 46 -17.05 4.26 5.01
C LEU A 46 -18.40 4.25 4.29
N ALA A 47 -18.86 5.38 3.78
CA ALA A 47 -20.09 5.46 2.99
C ALA A 47 -20.00 4.59 1.73
N LYS A 48 -18.85 4.61 1.03
CA LYS A 48 -18.60 3.74 -0.12
C LYS A 48 -18.62 2.26 0.26
N MET A 49 -17.89 1.88 1.31
CA MET A 49 -17.87 0.49 1.80
C MET A 49 -19.28 -0.01 2.12
N LYS A 50 -20.06 0.80 2.85
CA LYS A 50 -21.44 0.46 3.22
C LYS A 50 -22.35 0.35 2.00
N ALA A 51 -22.23 1.24 1.03
CA ALA A 51 -23.01 1.19 -0.20
C ALA A 51 -22.75 -0.11 -0.99
N LEU A 52 -21.50 -0.56 -1.09
CA LEU A 52 -21.17 -1.84 -1.74
C LEU A 52 -21.72 -3.04 -0.96
N MET A 53 -21.65 -3.02 0.37
CA MET A 53 -22.27 -4.04 1.21
C MET A 53 -23.79 -4.11 0.99
N ASP A 54 -24.46 -2.95 0.89
CA ASP A 54 -25.90 -2.88 0.66
C ASP A 54 -26.31 -3.40 -0.72
N LEU A 55 -25.40 -3.35 -1.70
CA LEU A 55 -25.57 -3.97 -3.02
C LEU A 55 -25.24 -5.47 -3.03
N GLY A 56 -24.81 -6.05 -1.91
CA GLY A 56 -24.53 -7.48 -1.77
C GLY A 56 -23.08 -7.88 -2.02
N PHE A 57 -22.14 -6.93 -2.15
CA PHE A 57 -20.71 -7.23 -2.26
C PHE A 57 -20.11 -7.49 -0.87
N THR A 58 -19.27 -8.53 -0.76
CA THR A 58 -18.57 -8.83 0.48
C THR A 58 -17.47 -7.79 0.73
N GLN A 59 -17.45 -7.22 1.93
CA GLN A 59 -16.55 -6.13 2.30
C GLN A 59 -15.82 -6.43 3.62
N GLY A 60 -14.54 -6.07 3.66
CA GLY A 60 -13.71 -5.97 4.85
C GLY A 60 -13.02 -4.61 4.91
N VAL A 61 -12.34 -4.34 6.02
CA VAL A 61 -11.65 -3.07 6.29
C VAL A 61 -10.27 -3.32 6.90
N LEU A 62 -9.27 -2.57 6.45
CA LEU A 62 -7.94 -2.48 7.07
C LEU A 62 -7.86 -1.20 7.89
N ALA A 63 -7.38 -1.32 9.11
CA ALA A 63 -7.12 -0.18 9.99
C ALA A 63 -6.01 0.73 9.42
N PRO A 64 -6.05 2.04 9.71
CA PRO A 64 -4.93 2.92 9.40
C PRO A 64 -3.69 2.51 10.20
N GLN A 65 -2.51 2.89 9.70
CA GLN A 65 -1.26 2.67 10.41
C GLN A 65 -0.94 3.79 11.40
N GLU A 66 -0.07 3.49 12.36
CA GLU A 66 0.47 4.48 13.29
C GLU A 66 1.17 5.61 12.54
N ARG A 67 0.73 6.85 12.79
CA ARG A 67 1.30 8.08 12.25
C ARG A 67 1.21 9.17 13.32
N PRO A 68 2.25 10.02 13.52
CA PRO A 68 3.53 10.06 12.81
C PRO A 68 4.41 8.81 13.02
N ASP A 69 5.21 8.40 12.04
CA ASP A 69 6.21 7.32 12.22
C ASP A 69 7.41 7.82 13.05
N VAL A 70 7.22 7.90 14.37
CA VAL A 70 8.26 8.34 15.32
C VAL A 70 9.46 7.39 15.28
N SER A 71 9.23 6.09 15.07
CA SER A 71 10.31 5.10 14.93
C SER A 71 11.18 5.37 13.70
N GLY A 72 10.57 5.77 12.59
CA GLY A 72 11.24 6.23 11.36
C GLY A 72 12.06 7.48 11.61
N LEU A 73 11.49 8.49 12.28
CA LEU A 73 12.21 9.71 12.63
C LEU A 73 13.44 9.41 13.52
N ARG A 74 13.32 8.48 14.48
CA ARG A 74 14.48 8.06 15.29
C ARG A 74 15.60 7.44 14.47
N ARG A 75 15.26 6.60 13.48
CA ARG A 75 16.23 6.02 12.54
C ARG A 75 16.93 7.08 11.67
N LEU A 76 16.30 8.23 11.48
CA LEU A 76 16.85 9.39 10.75
C LEU A 76 17.63 10.36 11.66
N GLY A 77 17.83 10.02 12.93
CA GLY A 77 18.71 10.75 13.85
C GLY A 77 18.01 11.65 14.86
N PHE A 78 16.67 11.73 14.86
CA PHE A 78 15.93 12.47 15.88
C PHE A 78 15.90 11.68 17.20
N THR A 79 16.29 12.32 18.32
CA THR A 79 16.39 11.67 19.64
C THR A 79 15.55 12.37 20.71
N GLY A 80 15.24 11.68 21.82
CA GLY A 80 14.45 12.21 22.94
C GLY A 80 13.18 11.40 23.21
N SER A 81 12.20 11.97 23.91
CA SER A 81 10.83 11.43 23.96
C SER A 81 10.14 11.52 22.60
N ASP A 82 8.97 10.89 22.45
CA ASP A 82 8.24 10.94 21.17
C ASP A 82 7.84 12.37 20.80
N GLU A 83 7.42 13.17 21.80
CA GLU A 83 7.10 14.58 21.63
C GLU A 83 8.32 15.38 21.18
N GLN A 84 9.49 15.13 21.80
CA GLN A 84 10.74 15.80 21.42
C GLN A 84 11.19 15.41 20.03
N VAL A 85 11.01 14.16 19.62
CA VAL A 85 11.32 13.70 18.26
C VAL A 85 10.45 14.43 17.24
N ILE A 86 9.14 14.50 17.48
CA ILE A 86 8.19 15.21 16.61
C ILE A 86 8.51 16.71 16.57
N GLU A 87 8.75 17.34 17.71
CA GLU A 87 9.09 18.77 17.78
C GLU A 87 10.38 19.08 17.02
N LYS A 88 11.42 18.28 17.20
CA LYS A 88 12.69 18.46 16.47
C LYS A 88 12.50 18.28 14.97
N ALA A 89 11.76 17.25 14.54
CA ALA A 89 11.44 17.06 13.13
C ALA A 89 10.67 18.25 12.56
N ALA A 90 9.66 18.77 13.28
CA ALA A 90 8.91 19.95 12.86
C ALA A 90 9.79 21.19 12.68
N ARG A 91 10.74 21.42 13.60
CA ARG A 91 11.64 22.59 13.57
C ARG A 91 12.77 22.47 12.55
N GLN A 92 13.29 21.27 12.34
CA GLN A 92 14.51 21.02 11.57
C GLN A 92 14.22 20.56 10.14
N ASP A 93 13.16 19.78 9.93
CA ASP A 93 12.78 19.21 8.63
C ASP A 93 11.27 18.93 8.57
N MET A 94 10.48 19.99 8.40
CA MET A 94 9.02 19.90 8.26
C MET A 94 8.58 18.99 7.09
N PRO A 95 9.19 19.04 5.89
CA PRO A 95 8.85 18.11 4.81
C PRO A 95 8.99 16.64 5.20
N LEU A 96 10.04 16.28 5.93
CA LEU A 96 10.22 14.91 6.43
C LEU A 96 9.14 14.53 7.45
N LEU A 97 8.81 15.42 8.39
CA LEU A 97 7.70 15.17 9.33
C LEU A 97 6.38 14.94 8.59
N VAL A 98 6.05 15.77 7.59
CA VAL A 98 4.85 15.61 6.76
C VAL A 98 4.85 14.25 6.06
N ALA A 99 5.99 13.79 5.55
CA ALA A 99 6.14 12.46 4.96
C ALA A 99 5.89 11.34 5.97
N SER A 100 6.41 11.47 7.20
CA SER A 100 6.17 10.53 8.31
C SER A 100 4.74 10.56 8.86
N CYS A 101 3.94 11.58 8.52
CA CYS A 101 2.53 11.73 8.90
C CYS A 101 1.55 11.23 7.83
N SER A 102 2.01 10.80 6.65
CA SER A 102 1.14 10.42 5.53
C SER A 102 0.15 9.30 5.89
N ALA A 103 -1.15 9.51 5.60
CA ALA A 103 -2.20 8.48 5.69
C ALA A 103 -2.26 7.58 4.45
N SER A 104 -1.17 7.46 3.68
CA SER A 104 -1.12 6.77 2.39
C SER A 104 -1.45 5.26 2.45
N SER A 105 -1.34 4.65 3.62
CA SER A 105 -1.77 3.26 3.85
C SER A 105 -3.26 3.01 3.58
N MET A 106 -4.08 4.07 3.47
CA MET A 106 -5.47 3.95 3.07
C MET A 106 -5.64 3.39 1.64
N TRP A 107 -4.63 3.57 0.77
CA TRP A 107 -4.62 3.02 -0.58
C TRP A 107 -4.15 1.57 -0.58
N VAL A 108 -5.03 0.69 -0.10
CA VAL A 108 -4.75 -0.75 0.10
C VAL A 108 -4.65 -1.56 -1.18
N ALA A 109 -5.01 -1.00 -2.34
CA ALA A 109 -4.66 -1.58 -3.64
C ALA A 109 -3.13 -1.76 -3.80
N ASN A 110 -2.33 -1.01 -3.04
CA ASN A 110 -0.87 -1.17 -3.02
C ASN A 110 -0.37 -1.90 -1.76
N ALA A 111 -1.24 -2.44 -0.91
CA ALA A 111 -0.80 -3.08 0.34
C ALA A 111 -0.03 -4.38 0.06
N ALA A 112 -0.55 -5.18 -0.86
CA ALA A 112 -0.01 -6.48 -1.23
C ALA A 112 -0.48 -6.88 -2.63
N THR A 113 0.17 -7.88 -3.21
CA THR A 113 -0.40 -8.71 -4.27
C THR A 113 -1.02 -9.95 -3.62
N VAL A 114 -2.19 -10.37 -4.13
CA VAL A 114 -2.93 -11.53 -3.63
C VAL A 114 -3.08 -12.55 -4.74
N SER A 115 -2.62 -13.78 -4.49
CA SER A 115 -2.85 -14.92 -5.38
C SER A 115 -3.89 -15.86 -4.74
N PRO A 116 -5.08 -16.02 -5.35
CA PRO A 116 -6.11 -16.92 -4.84
C PRO A 116 -5.68 -18.38 -4.81
N SER A 117 -6.25 -19.16 -3.90
CA SER A 117 -5.96 -20.59 -3.75
C SER A 117 -6.17 -21.42 -5.02
N ALA A 118 -7.04 -20.95 -5.93
CA ALA A 118 -7.29 -21.60 -7.21
C ALA A 118 -6.10 -21.55 -8.18
N ASP A 119 -5.15 -20.63 -7.96
CA ASP A 119 -4.01 -20.39 -8.85
C ASP A 119 -2.67 -20.81 -8.23
N THR A 120 -2.64 -21.03 -6.91
CA THR A 120 -1.43 -21.40 -6.17
C THR A 120 -1.20 -22.91 -6.14
N ALA A 121 0.06 -23.33 -6.21
CA ALA A 121 0.44 -24.75 -6.22
C ALA A 121 0.08 -25.53 -4.94
N ASP A 122 -0.03 -24.86 -3.79
CA ASP A 122 -0.34 -25.49 -2.50
C ASP A 122 -1.81 -25.30 -2.06
N GLY A 123 -2.63 -24.67 -2.91
CA GLY A 123 -4.05 -24.45 -2.65
C GLY A 123 -4.36 -23.45 -1.53
N ARG A 124 -3.43 -22.55 -1.17
CA ARG A 124 -3.64 -21.50 -0.16
C ARG A 124 -3.77 -20.13 -0.81
N VAL A 125 -4.42 -19.18 -0.15
CA VAL A 125 -4.39 -17.78 -0.58
C VAL A 125 -3.06 -17.16 -0.14
N HIS A 126 -2.29 -16.63 -1.08
CA HIS A 126 -0.98 -16.05 -0.82
C HIS A 126 -1.07 -14.52 -0.81
N PHE A 127 -0.46 -13.90 0.20
CA PHE A 127 -0.28 -12.45 0.30
C PHE A 127 1.20 -12.10 0.26
N THR A 128 1.62 -11.29 -0.71
CA THR A 128 2.97 -10.71 -0.74
C THR A 128 2.87 -9.21 -0.53
N ALA A 129 3.33 -8.71 0.63
CA ALA A 129 3.28 -7.28 0.91
C ALA A 129 4.14 -6.50 -0.09
N ALA A 130 3.66 -5.35 -0.58
CA ALA A 130 4.42 -4.54 -1.51
C ALA A 130 5.43 -3.65 -0.76
N ASN A 131 6.65 -3.50 -1.28
CA ASN A 131 7.67 -2.71 -0.59
C ASN A 131 7.52 -1.19 -0.76
N LEU A 132 6.80 -0.76 -1.79
CA LEU A 132 6.50 0.65 -2.08
C LEU A 132 7.75 1.54 -2.10
N ASN A 133 8.86 0.96 -2.57
CA ASN A 133 10.19 1.54 -2.45
C ASN A 133 10.32 2.92 -3.10
N CYS A 134 9.54 3.19 -4.15
CA CYS A 134 9.66 4.42 -4.93
C CYS A 134 9.38 5.70 -4.11
N LYS A 135 8.58 5.61 -3.04
CA LYS A 135 8.15 6.78 -2.24
C LYS A 135 8.38 6.53 -0.75
N TYR A 136 9.25 7.31 -0.12
CA TYR A 136 9.60 7.16 1.31
C TYR A 136 8.38 7.03 2.25
N HIS A 137 7.41 7.95 2.15
CA HIS A 137 6.20 7.93 2.98
C HIS A 137 5.36 6.66 2.83
N ARG A 138 5.55 5.92 1.73
CA ARG A 138 4.93 4.63 1.47
C ARG A 138 5.83 3.44 1.78
N SER A 139 7.14 3.56 1.60
CA SER A 139 8.08 2.48 1.88
C SER A 139 8.14 2.10 3.36
N ILE A 140 7.62 2.94 4.25
CA ILE A 140 7.46 2.66 5.67
C ILE A 140 6.20 1.84 6.00
N GLU A 141 5.31 1.58 5.02
CA GLU A 141 4.02 0.91 5.24
C GLU A 141 4.17 -0.61 5.42
N HIS A 142 5.04 -1.24 4.62
CA HIS A 142 5.04 -2.69 4.44
C HIS A 142 5.26 -3.51 5.72
N PRO A 143 6.11 -3.11 6.71
CA PRO A 143 6.30 -3.93 7.91
C PRO A 143 5.02 -4.05 8.73
N THR A 144 4.24 -2.97 8.83
CA THR A 144 2.95 -2.96 9.53
C THR A 144 1.89 -3.68 8.71
N THR A 145 1.85 -3.46 7.39
CA THR A 145 0.95 -4.18 6.48
C THR A 145 1.11 -5.69 6.58
N THR A 146 2.34 -6.22 6.58
CA THR A 146 2.61 -7.66 6.77
C THR A 146 2.04 -8.18 8.08
N ARG A 147 2.20 -7.44 9.19
CA ARG A 147 1.65 -7.84 10.50
C ARG A 147 0.12 -7.82 10.51
N VAL A 148 -0.49 -6.81 9.90
CA VAL A 148 -1.96 -6.69 9.81
C VAL A 148 -2.55 -7.83 8.98
N LEU A 149 -1.99 -8.10 7.80
CA LEU A 149 -2.43 -9.22 6.95
C LEU A 149 -2.28 -10.57 7.67
N GLY A 150 -1.12 -10.80 8.31
CA GLY A 150 -0.87 -12.01 9.09
C GLY A 150 -1.85 -12.18 10.26
N ALA A 151 -2.27 -11.09 10.90
CA ALA A 151 -3.26 -11.12 11.98
C ALA A 151 -4.70 -11.32 11.47
N MET A 152 -5.06 -10.70 10.35
CA MET A 152 -6.42 -10.79 9.77
C MET A 152 -6.68 -12.16 9.13
N PHE A 153 -5.67 -12.73 8.47
CA PHE A 153 -5.76 -14.01 7.75
C PHE A 153 -4.83 -15.05 8.39
N ALA A 154 -5.08 -15.35 9.67
CA ALA A 154 -4.14 -16.08 10.52
C ALA A 154 -4.11 -17.60 10.35
N ASP A 155 -5.13 -18.21 9.73
CA ASP A 155 -5.18 -19.66 9.57
C ASP A 155 -4.21 -20.14 8.49
N ALA A 156 -3.05 -20.66 8.92
CA ALA A 156 -1.98 -21.15 8.06
C ALA A 156 -2.38 -22.31 7.13
N LYS A 157 -3.53 -22.96 7.38
CA LYS A 157 -4.10 -23.97 6.47
C LYS A 157 -4.69 -23.35 5.21
N HIS A 158 -5.13 -22.09 5.28
CA HIS A 158 -5.80 -21.38 4.20
C HIS A 158 -4.97 -20.23 3.64
N PHE A 159 -4.07 -19.66 4.44
CA PHE A 159 -3.37 -18.43 4.11
C PHE A 159 -1.86 -18.57 4.26
N ALA A 160 -1.11 -18.02 3.29
CA ALA A 160 0.34 -17.88 3.35
C ALA A 160 0.71 -16.40 3.21
N HIS A 161 1.65 -15.95 4.05
CA HIS A 161 2.10 -14.55 4.09
C HIS A 161 3.58 -14.47 3.77
N HIS A 162 3.92 -13.59 2.83
CA HIS A 162 5.28 -13.37 2.36
C HIS A 162 5.74 -11.96 2.73
N PRO A 163 7.01 -11.80 3.13
CA PRO A 163 7.58 -10.47 3.36
C PRO A 163 7.64 -9.70 2.04
N ALA A 164 7.71 -8.38 2.16
CA ALA A 164 7.97 -7.54 1.00
C ALA A 164 9.34 -7.81 0.40
N LEU A 165 9.45 -7.61 -0.91
CA LEU A 165 10.73 -7.70 -1.63
C LEU A 165 11.76 -6.71 -1.07
N PRO A 166 13.08 -6.96 -1.25
CA PRO A 166 14.13 -6.06 -0.79
C PRO A 166 13.86 -4.60 -1.18
N PRO A 167 13.93 -3.64 -0.24
CA PRO A 167 13.54 -2.25 -0.47
C PRO A 167 14.63 -1.49 -1.23
N VAL A 168 14.85 -1.88 -2.49
CA VAL A 168 15.77 -1.23 -3.43
C VAL A 168 15.05 -0.99 -4.75
N ALA A 169 15.52 0.01 -5.51
CA ALA A 169 14.84 0.43 -6.73
C ALA A 169 14.73 -0.68 -7.79
N GLN A 170 15.64 -1.66 -7.79
CA GLN A 170 15.62 -2.79 -8.72
C GLN A 170 14.42 -3.72 -8.50
N PHE A 171 13.89 -3.77 -7.28
CA PHE A 171 12.73 -4.57 -6.90
C PHE A 171 11.56 -3.67 -6.48
N GLY A 172 11.34 -2.57 -7.19
CA GLY A 172 10.23 -1.67 -6.90
C GLY A 172 8.89 -2.34 -7.12
N ASP A 173 8.11 -2.49 -6.06
CA ASP A 173 6.81 -3.18 -6.07
C ASP A 173 5.70 -2.29 -5.48
N GLU A 174 4.62 -2.11 -6.25
CA GLU A 174 3.42 -1.36 -5.86
C GLU A 174 2.18 -2.26 -5.72
N GLY A 175 2.35 -3.58 -5.68
CA GLY A 175 1.33 -4.55 -5.30
C GLY A 175 0.17 -4.67 -6.29
N ALA A 176 -1.03 -4.96 -5.76
CA ALA A 176 -2.21 -5.27 -6.57
C ALA A 176 -2.66 -4.15 -7.54
N ALA A 177 -2.21 -2.91 -7.34
CA ALA A 177 -2.46 -1.82 -8.29
C ALA A 177 -1.85 -2.05 -9.68
N ASN A 178 -0.90 -2.97 -9.79
CA ASN A 178 -0.27 -3.41 -11.04
C ASN A 178 -0.56 -4.89 -11.34
N HIS A 179 -1.59 -5.47 -10.71
CA HIS A 179 -2.02 -6.83 -10.90
C HIS A 179 -3.47 -6.86 -11.38
N THR A 180 -3.79 -7.80 -12.26
CA THR A 180 -5.16 -8.09 -12.69
C THR A 180 -5.33 -9.58 -12.82
N ARG A 181 -6.48 -10.10 -12.43
CA ARG A 181 -6.81 -11.52 -12.57
C ARG A 181 -7.98 -11.70 -13.53
N PHE A 182 -7.78 -12.50 -14.58
CA PHE A 182 -8.84 -12.90 -15.50
C PHE A 182 -9.28 -14.32 -15.18
N CYS A 183 -10.57 -14.53 -14.96
CA CYS A 183 -11.13 -15.86 -14.69
C CYS A 183 -12.58 -15.95 -15.18
N ARG A 184 -13.06 -17.17 -15.42
CA ARG A 184 -14.48 -17.41 -15.68
C ARG A 184 -15.32 -17.22 -14.41
N ASP A 185 -14.88 -17.83 -13.31
CA ASP A 185 -15.48 -17.74 -11.99
C ASP A 185 -14.38 -17.61 -10.91
N TYR A 186 -14.67 -16.94 -9.80
CA TYR A 186 -13.67 -16.66 -8.75
C TYR A 186 -13.06 -17.90 -8.09
N GLY A 187 -13.75 -19.05 -8.13
CA GLY A 187 -13.26 -20.31 -7.57
C GLY A 187 -12.47 -21.17 -8.55
N GLU A 188 -12.36 -20.75 -9.80
CA GLU A 188 -11.66 -21.49 -10.86
C GLU A 188 -10.29 -20.89 -11.11
N ALA A 189 -9.38 -21.70 -11.65
CA ALA A 189 -8.07 -21.24 -12.07
C ALA A 189 -8.20 -20.06 -13.06
N GLY A 190 -7.41 -19.02 -12.82
CA GLY A 190 -7.38 -17.79 -13.60
C GLY A 190 -6.03 -17.56 -14.25
N VAL A 191 -5.95 -16.41 -14.93
CA VAL A 191 -4.71 -15.86 -15.48
C VAL A 191 -4.38 -14.60 -14.70
N GLU A 192 -3.28 -14.64 -13.96
CA GLU A 192 -2.71 -13.44 -13.33
C GLU A 192 -1.90 -12.64 -14.36
N PHE A 193 -2.20 -11.35 -14.45
CA PHE A 193 -1.60 -10.40 -15.39
C PHE A 193 -0.92 -9.29 -14.62
N PHE A 194 0.41 -9.24 -14.73
CA PHE A 194 1.26 -8.27 -14.05
C PHE A 194 1.70 -7.18 -15.02
N VAL A 195 1.57 -5.92 -14.59
CA VAL A 195 1.95 -4.75 -15.38
C VAL A 195 3.16 -4.09 -14.73
N PHE A 196 4.21 -3.81 -15.51
CA PHE A 196 5.40 -3.13 -15.01
C PHE A 196 5.73 -1.90 -15.86
N GLY A 197 6.47 -0.96 -15.28
CA GLY A 197 6.83 0.29 -15.96
C GLY A 197 8.23 0.33 -16.54
N ARG A 198 9.12 -0.58 -16.10
CA ARG A 198 10.50 -0.75 -16.60
C ARG A 198 11.08 -2.09 -16.19
N SER A 199 12.14 -2.55 -16.86
CA SER A 199 13.06 -3.53 -16.30
C SER A 199 14.18 -2.82 -15.54
N ALA A 200 14.65 -3.43 -14.44
CA ALA A 200 15.75 -2.93 -13.63
C ALA A 200 17.12 -3.35 -14.18
N PHE A 201 17.22 -4.53 -14.83
CA PHE A 201 18.49 -5.07 -15.31
C PHE A 201 18.60 -5.17 -16.84
N ASP A 202 17.50 -4.99 -17.58
CA ASP A 202 17.50 -4.98 -19.04
C ASP A 202 17.07 -3.61 -19.58
N THR A 203 18.07 -2.78 -19.90
CA THR A 203 17.87 -1.42 -20.41
C THR A 203 17.30 -1.36 -21.82
N ARG A 204 17.14 -2.51 -22.51
CA ARG A 204 16.46 -2.57 -23.82
C ARG A 204 14.95 -2.39 -23.67
N TYR A 205 14.39 -2.62 -22.49
CA TYR A 205 12.98 -2.35 -22.23
C TYR A 205 12.72 -0.84 -22.21
N PRO A 206 11.59 -0.39 -22.77
CA PRO A 206 11.21 1.01 -22.69
C PRO A 206 10.95 1.40 -21.22
N ALA A 207 11.28 2.65 -20.90
CA ALA A 207 10.99 3.24 -19.61
C ALA A 207 10.51 4.69 -19.79
N PRO A 208 9.61 5.18 -18.93
CA PRO A 208 9.10 6.54 -18.99
C PRO A 208 10.22 7.56 -18.74
N GLN A 209 10.21 8.65 -19.51
CA GLN A 209 11.24 9.69 -19.44
C GLN A 209 10.89 10.85 -18.47
N LYS A 210 9.60 11.05 -18.18
CA LYS A 210 9.13 12.18 -17.36
C LYS A 210 8.85 11.82 -15.91
N TYR A 211 8.11 10.73 -15.71
CA TYR A 211 7.67 10.27 -14.39
C TYR A 211 8.24 8.88 -14.10
N PRO A 212 8.57 8.57 -12.84
CA PRO A 212 9.23 7.33 -12.50
C PRO A 212 8.31 6.13 -12.71
N ALA A 213 8.84 5.07 -13.33
CA ALA A 213 8.25 3.74 -13.28
C ALA A 213 8.53 3.10 -11.91
N ARG A 214 7.47 2.95 -11.13
CA ARG A 214 7.54 2.45 -9.75
C ARG A 214 7.64 0.93 -9.68
N GLN A 215 6.89 0.24 -10.54
CA GLN A 215 6.91 -1.22 -10.68
C GLN A 215 8.04 -1.65 -11.62
N THR A 216 8.86 -2.60 -11.20
CA THR A 216 9.87 -3.26 -12.04
C THR A 216 9.39 -4.64 -12.49
N LEU A 217 9.82 -5.07 -13.68
CA LEU A 217 9.58 -6.43 -14.16
C LEU A 217 10.08 -7.48 -13.16
N GLU A 218 11.21 -7.22 -12.51
CA GLU A 218 11.85 -8.14 -11.57
C GLU A 218 11.16 -8.23 -10.21
N ALA A 219 10.28 -7.28 -9.91
CA ALA A 219 9.41 -7.35 -8.75
C ALA A 219 8.10 -8.08 -9.03
N SER A 220 7.68 -8.10 -10.30
CA SER A 220 6.46 -8.74 -10.80
C SER A 220 6.60 -10.26 -10.95
#